data_AF-A0A6B2LZW7-F1
#
_entry.id   AF-A0A6B2LZW7-F1
#
_cell.length_a   1.000
_cell.length_b   1.000
_cell.length_c   1.000
_cell.angle_alpha   90.00
_cell.angle_beta   90.00
_cell.angle_gamma   90.00
#
_symmetry.space_group_name_H-M   'P 1'
#
loop_
_entity.id
_entity.type
_entity.pdbx_description
1 polymer ?
#
loop_
_entity_poly.entity_id
_entity_poly.type
_entity_poly.pdbx_seq_one_letter_code
_entity_poly.pdbx_strand_id
1 'polypeptide(L)'
;MEWTAPGLSNFLELNLRTYVHDRYGRPGVWFYSLDANQAIAIKIAQTVFSLLYVYAEMSAQTRPGKPIELHSTRRGQPRQSFAYAPGASIGQAARHRFP
;
A
#
# COMPACT_ATOMS: atom_id res chain seq x y z
N MET A 1 0.61 -24.96 -2.51
CA MET A 1 -0.83 -24.80 -2.21
C MET A 1 -1.10 -23.31 -2.22
N GLU A 2 -1.34 -22.75 -3.42
CA GLU A 2 -1.54 -21.31 -3.64
C GLU A 2 -2.99 -20.94 -3.32
N TRP A 3 -3.19 -20.16 -2.24
CA TRP A 3 -4.48 -19.57 -1.91
C TRP A 3 -4.62 -18.24 -2.63
N THR A 4 -4.87 -18.27 -3.94
CA THR A 4 -5.20 -17.07 -4.70
C THR A 4 -6.72 -16.88 -4.64
N ALA A 5 -7.25 -16.36 -3.53
CA ALA A 5 -8.65 -15.98 -3.45
C ALA A 5 -8.92 -14.79 -4.40
N PRO A 6 -9.81 -14.92 -5.40
CA PRO A 6 -10.17 -13.81 -6.29
C PRO A 6 -10.74 -12.65 -5.47
N GLY A 7 -10.13 -11.46 -5.57
CA GLY A 7 -10.48 -10.32 -4.72
C GLY A 7 -9.71 -10.23 -3.39
N LEU A 8 -8.65 -11.02 -3.19
CA LEU A 8 -7.66 -10.81 -2.13
C LEU A 8 -6.21 -10.76 -2.65
N SER A 9 -5.90 -11.37 -3.80
CA SER A 9 -4.50 -11.58 -4.21
C SER A 9 -3.87 -10.46 -5.04
N ASN A 10 -4.65 -9.50 -5.55
CA ASN A 10 -4.13 -8.40 -6.35
C ASN A 10 -4.99 -7.16 -6.15
N PHE A 11 -4.59 -6.27 -5.24
CA PHE A 11 -5.21 -4.97 -5.07
C PHE A 11 -4.13 -3.88 -5.04
N LEU A 12 -4.52 -2.67 -5.41
CA LEU A 12 -3.65 -1.51 -5.30
C LEU A 12 -3.83 -0.92 -3.91
N GLU A 13 -2.72 -0.69 -3.23
CA GLU A 13 -2.67 -0.06 -1.91
C GLU A 13 -1.70 1.12 -1.96
N LEU A 14 -2.13 2.29 -1.48
CA LEU A 14 -1.30 3.48 -1.35
C LEU A 14 -1.27 3.92 0.12
N ASN A 15 -0.09 3.82 0.72
CA ASN A 15 0.15 4.13 2.13
C ASN A 15 0.84 5.49 2.28
N LEU A 16 0.25 6.39 3.05
CA LEU A 16 0.94 7.56 3.59
C LEU A 16 1.25 7.30 5.06
N ARG A 17 2.53 7.09 5.38
CA ARG A 17 2.98 6.75 6.73
C ARG A 17 4.23 7.52 7.13
N THR A 18 4.41 7.70 8.43
CA THR A 18 5.64 8.23 9.02
C THR A 18 6.14 7.32 10.13
N TYR A 19 7.41 7.51 10.50
CA TYR A 19 8.04 6.84 11.63
C TYR A 19 8.00 7.76 12.84
N VAL A 20 7.53 7.24 13.96
CA VAL A 20 7.34 8.00 15.19
C VAL A 20 8.04 7.32 16.35
N HIS A 21 8.33 8.09 17.39
CA HIS A 21 8.70 7.57 18.70
C HIS A 21 7.65 8.03 19.71
N ASP A 22 7.26 7.14 20.63
CA ASP A 22 6.40 7.54 21.73
C ASP A 22 7.18 8.32 22.81
N ARG A 23 6.47 8.77 23.85
CA ARG A 23 7.07 9.50 24.99
C ARG A 23 8.13 8.70 25.76
N TYR A 24 8.18 7.39 25.57
CA TYR A 24 9.16 6.48 26.18
C TYR A 24 10.27 6.07 25.20
N GLY A 25 10.32 6.66 24.00
CA GLY A 25 11.33 6.37 22.98
C GLY A 25 11.07 5.08 22.20
N ARG A 26 9.88 4.48 22.27
CA ARG A 26 9.57 3.25 21.52
C ARG A 26 9.27 3.57 20.05
N PRO A 27 9.91 2.91 19.08
CA PRO A 27 9.67 3.17 17.66
C PRO A 27 8.30 2.63 17.23
N GLY A 28 7.63 3.37 16.35
CA GLY A 28 6.35 3.00 15.78
C GLY A 28 6.16 3.52 14.36
N VAL A 29 5.13 3.01 13.70
CA VAL A 29 4.68 3.47 12.38
C VAL A 29 3.32 4.12 12.56
N TRP A 30 3.17 5.34 12.06
CA TRP A 30 1.89 6.05 12.06
C TRP A 30 1.37 6.18 10.63
N PHE A 31 0.15 5.69 10.39
CA PHE A 31 -0.50 5.78 9.08
C PHE A 31 -1.42 7.01 9.06
N TYR A 32 -1.13 7.97 8.17
CA TYR A 32 -2.02 9.11 7.91
C TYR A 32 -3.19 8.71 7.01
N SER A 33 -2.94 7.85 6.01
CA SER A 33 -3.98 7.29 5.17
C SER A 33 -3.52 5.99 4.55
N LEU A 34 -4.49 5.13 4.27
CA LEU A 34 -4.26 3.88 3.59
C LEU A 34 -5.34 3.71 2.51
N ASP A 35 -5.01 4.05 1.27
CA ASP A 35 -5.95 4.00 0.16
C ASP A 35 -5.94 2.62 -0.46
N ALA A 36 -7.11 2.08 -0.77
CA ALA A 36 -7.21 0.81 -1.49
C ALA A 36 -8.36 0.81 -2.50
N ASN A 37 -8.17 0.06 -3.59
CA ASN A 37 -9.17 -0.08 -4.65
C ASN A 37 -10.15 -1.26 -4.46
N GLN A 38 -10.06 -1.98 -3.34
CA GLN A 38 -10.98 -3.07 -3.00
C GLN A 38 -11.65 -2.85 -1.65
N ALA A 39 -12.97 -2.61 -1.68
CA ALA A 39 -13.78 -2.25 -0.52
C ALA A 39 -13.91 -3.36 0.55
N ILE A 40 -13.64 -4.63 0.21
CA ILE A 40 -13.76 -5.78 1.11
C ILE A 40 -12.58 -5.85 2.09
N ALA A 41 -11.35 -5.62 1.63
CA ALA A 41 -10.17 -5.53 2.48
C ALA A 41 -10.25 -4.32 3.44
N ILE A 42 -10.77 -3.19 2.94
CA ILE A 42 -11.02 -1.97 3.71
C ILE A 42 -11.93 -2.24 4.91
N LYS A 43 -13.06 -2.94 4.70
CA LYS A 43 -14.05 -3.21 5.77
C LYS A 43 -13.52 -4.14 6.87
N ILE A 44 -12.70 -5.14 6.51
CA ILE A 44 -12.08 -6.06 7.47
C ILE A 44 -10.97 -5.36 8.28
N ALA A 45 -10.12 -4.58 7.61
CA ALA A 45 -9.00 -3.89 8.27
C ALA A 45 -9.44 -2.73 9.18
N GLN A 46 -10.49 -1.98 8.82
CA GLN A 46 -11.09 -0.96 9.69
C GLN A 46 -11.68 -1.55 10.97
N THR A 47 -12.31 -2.72 10.87
CA THR A 47 -13.02 -3.36 11.99
C THR A 47 -12.06 -4.05 12.99
N VAL A 48 -10.87 -4.47 12.53
CA VAL A 48 -9.93 -5.27 13.35
C VAL A 48 -8.71 -4.47 13.82
N PHE A 49 -8.20 -3.53 13.02
CA PHE A 49 -6.90 -2.86 13.30
C PHE A 49 -7.00 -1.34 13.49
N SER A 50 -8.22 -0.77 13.45
CA SER A 50 -8.44 0.69 13.51
C SER A 50 -7.59 1.49 12.51
N LEU A 51 -7.22 0.88 11.39
CA LEU A 51 -6.39 1.50 10.37
C LEU A 51 -7.27 2.43 9.50
N LEU A 52 -6.72 3.61 9.17
CA LEU A 52 -7.38 4.66 8.37
C LEU A 52 -7.45 4.26 6.89
N TYR A 53 -8.10 3.13 6.60
CA TYR A 53 -8.38 2.70 5.24
C TYR A 53 -9.40 3.66 4.60
N VAL A 54 -9.10 4.13 3.40
CA VAL A 54 -9.98 4.99 2.60
C VAL A 54 -10.15 4.35 1.23
N TYR A 55 -11.38 4.35 0.72
CA TYR A 55 -11.62 3.89 -0.63
C TYR A 55 -11.11 4.91 -1.66
N ALA A 56 -10.35 4.44 -2.64
CA ALA A 56 -9.91 5.23 -3.78
C ALA A 56 -10.02 4.43 -5.08
N GLU A 57 -10.39 5.11 -6.16
CA GLU A 57 -10.27 4.55 -7.50
C GLU A 57 -8.80 4.59 -7.91
N MET A 58 -8.21 3.43 -8.20
CA MET A 58 -6.78 3.33 -8.48
C MET A 58 -6.50 2.56 -9.77
N SER A 59 -5.44 2.94 -10.46
CA SER A 59 -4.90 2.22 -11.61
C SER A 59 -3.37 2.22 -11.57
N ALA A 60 -2.77 1.12 -12.05
CA ALA A 60 -1.33 1.02 -12.23
C ALA A 60 -1.04 0.55 -13.66
N GLN A 61 -0.11 1.21 -14.35
CA GLN A 61 0.35 0.82 -15.68
C GLN A 61 1.82 0.42 -15.63
N THR A 62 2.11 -0.77 -16.13
CA THR A 62 3.47 -1.29 -16.31
C THR A 62 3.74 -1.44 -17.80
N ARG A 63 4.82 -0.85 -18.29
CA ARG A 63 5.28 -1.01 -19.67
C ARG A 63 6.78 -1.32 -19.67
N PRO A 64 7.27 -2.25 -20.52
CA PRO A 64 8.69 -2.56 -20.61
C PRO A 64 9.53 -1.29 -20.83
N GLY A 65 10.57 -1.11 -20.01
CA GLY A 65 11.48 0.04 -20.13
C GLY A 65 10.88 1.40 -19.78
N LYS A 66 9.69 1.45 -19.15
CA LYS A 66 9.07 2.70 -18.66
C LYS A 66 8.87 2.65 -17.15
N PRO A 67 8.79 3.81 -16.48
CA PRO A 67 8.36 3.88 -15.09
C PRO A 67 6.99 3.24 -14.92
N ILE A 68 6.76 2.69 -13.74
CA ILE A 68 5.45 2.27 -13.29
C ILE A 68 4.66 3.53 -12.95
N GLU A 69 3.52 3.71 -13.62
CA GLU A 69 2.61 4.83 -13.40
C GLU A 69 1.48 4.37 -12.48
N LEU A 70 1.32 5.03 -11.33
CA LEU A 70 0.25 4.78 -10.37
C LEU A 70 -0.63 6.03 -10.26
N HIS A 71 -1.95 5.82 -10.30
CA HIS A 71 -2.92 6.87 -10.07
C HIS A 71 -3.92 6.47 -9.00
N SER A 72 -4.31 7.44 -8.17
CA SER A 72 -5.30 7.29 -7.12
C SER A 72 -6.23 8.50 -7.11
N THR A 73 -7.54 8.27 -7.02
CA THR A 73 -8.55 9.32 -6.91
C THR A 73 -9.51 8.96 -5.78
N ARG A 74 -9.52 9.79 -4.73
CA ARG A 74 -10.55 9.71 -3.68
C ARG A 74 -11.80 10.48 -4.13
N ARG A 75 -12.97 10.03 -3.68
CA ARG A 75 -14.24 10.69 -4.01
C ARG A 75 -14.20 12.17 -3.60
N GLY A 76 -14.40 13.06 -4.57
CA GLY A 76 -14.42 14.51 -4.35
C GLY A 76 -13.04 15.15 -4.15
N GLN A 77 -11.94 14.42 -4.41
CA GLN A 77 -10.58 14.96 -4.34
C GLN A 77 -9.89 14.92 -5.70
N PRO A 78 -8.87 15.77 -5.94
CA PRO A 78 -8.05 15.70 -7.15
C PRO A 78 -7.35 14.35 -7.30
N ARG A 79 -7.08 13.96 -8.55
CA ARG A 79 -6.29 12.78 -8.88
C ARG A 79 -4.84 12.96 -8.44
N GLN A 80 -4.33 11.97 -7.72
CA GLN A 80 -2.92 11.83 -7.38
C GLN A 80 -2.23 10.95 -8.43
N SER A 81 -1.02 11.33 -8.83
CA SER A 81 -0.24 10.60 -9.84
C SER A 81 1.20 10.43 -9.39
N PHE A 82 1.71 9.21 -9.51
CA PHE A 82 3.07 8.83 -9.13
C PHE A 82 3.71 8.07 -10.28
N ALA A 83 4.99 8.31 -10.51
CA ALA A 83 5.79 7.54 -11.47
C ALA A 83 7.06 7.06 -10.75
N TYR A 84 7.32 5.76 -10.77
CA TYR A 84 8.51 5.20 -10.14
C TYR A 84 9.18 4.17 -11.04
N ALA A 85 10.51 4.19 -11.07
CA ALA A 85 11.31 3.19 -11.74
C ALA A 85 12.20 2.50 -10.69
N PRO A 86 12.36 1.17 -10.73
CA PRO A 86 13.34 0.49 -9.89
C PRO A 86 14.71 1.10 -10.11
N GLY A 87 15.41 1.45 -9.02
CA GLY A 87 16.81 1.82 -9.08
C GLY A 87 17.71 0.62 -9.34
N ALA A 88 19.02 0.81 -9.20
CA ALA A 88 19.97 -0.29 -9.23
C ALA A 88 19.60 -1.37 -8.21
N SER A 89 19.85 -2.65 -8.55
CA SER A 89 19.65 -3.75 -7.62
C SER A 89 20.52 -3.55 -6.38
N ILE A 90 19.90 -3.58 -5.21
CA ILE A 90 20.58 -3.45 -3.90
C ILE A 90 20.89 -4.81 -3.26
N GLY A 91 20.80 -5.90 -4.03
CA GLY A 91 20.99 -7.27 -3.57
C GLY A 91 19.68 -8.03 -3.36
N GLN A 92 19.78 -9.31 -2.98
CA GLN A 92 18.61 -10.13 -2.64
C GLN A 92 18.24 -9.95 -1.17
N ALA A 93 16.94 -9.88 -0.89
CA ALA A 93 16.45 -9.94 0.48
C ALA A 93 16.90 -11.27 1.13
N ALA A 94 17.58 -11.18 2.27
CA ALA A 94 17.91 -12.36 3.06
C ALA A 94 16.62 -13.11 3.40
N ARG A 95 16.61 -14.44 3.26
CA ARG A 95 15.45 -15.25 3.62
C ARG A 95 15.28 -15.21 5.14
N HIS A 96 14.48 -14.27 5.63
CA HIS A 96 14.08 -14.25 7.04
C HIS A 96 13.06 -15.37 7.26
N ARG A 97 13.44 -16.39 8.03
CA ARG A 97 12.49 -17.40 8.51
C ARG A 97 11.72 -16.77 9.67
N PHE A 98 10.45 -16.48 9.45
CA PHE A 98 9.56 -16.10 10.54
C PHE A 98 9.44 -17.30 11.51
N PRO A 99 9.59 -17.12 12.83
CA PRO A 99 9.29 -18.17 13.81
C PRO A 99 7.81 -18.52 13.82
#